data_AF-A0A846H9Z5-F1
#
_entry.id   AF-A0A846H9Z5-F1
#
_cell.length_a   1.000
_cell.length_b   1.000
_cell.length_c   1.000
_cell.angle_alpha   90.00
_cell.angle_beta   90.00
_cell.angle_gamma   90.00
#
_symmetry.space_group_name_H-M   'P 1'
#
loop_
_entity.id
_entity.type
_entity.pdbx_description
1 polymer ?
#
loop_
_entity_poly.entity_id
_entity_poly.type
_entity_poly.pdbx_seq_one_letter_code
_entity_poly.pdbx_strand_id
1 'polypeptide(L)'
;MRHIFFSFLLLFWLISVPRNTLAAEYKPESAQSQNSALQPASDRFYKSASLLVQQQINLIARIEQALSQPDANRMRAVRGQLTIQVKATEGFLKYQYNSPKALCTPTDSSTILPNSQLTVQQIQIYCSLYASSSKLSNLAPLLDRLLSRRGELALVRELPLVSGERQSDPVLSIAKTQYPNLRKPAIPFSTWEPIPPNPPLLIGITAKTAIADYVPPRQPAIAPPAEALTTIEAAKQLLATAQAAFPPDIKFNNPRENFTKLDRFAYDLDPQEPQIYAKFLTSPNTGIFRVLPHTAYNRPLNTLQNRLQPSVSDRYPFPSLGEAKGGFTPSLALVMVGDNFQLKQQGLDYNFMVNVGDIPLEKLDAKLQVISPQTRKFFLNYQPPNQLQALEVEQRRFVTGKNQQFNHQVILAGAKSELNRTYLVRSLQFQLPEIIVTGQPLTPAQRHHLDQLQQMHSSDIIFAFRPVRRRSDGSYTVLWRVLNQLPAPQIEDLENYLKF
;
A
#
# COMPACT_ATOMS: atom_id res chain seq x y z
N MET A 1 -12.72 -48.48 -43.67
CA MET A 1 -13.34 -49.26 -42.58
C MET A 1 -12.87 -48.64 -41.26
N ARG A 2 -13.76 -48.06 -40.43
CA ARG A 2 -14.34 -48.66 -39.19
C ARG A 2 -13.25 -48.92 -38.12
N HIS A 3 -13.23 -48.35 -36.90
CA HIS A 3 -14.05 -47.36 -36.14
C HIS A 3 -13.08 -46.37 -35.41
N ILE A 4 -13.41 -45.20 -34.83
CA ILE A 4 -14.64 -44.53 -34.32
C ILE A 4 -14.98 -44.73 -32.81
N PHE A 5 -14.52 -43.73 -32.02
CA PHE A 5 -15.07 -43.17 -30.76
C PHE A 5 -14.99 -43.89 -29.38
N PHE A 6 -15.01 -43.04 -28.33
CA PHE A 6 -14.89 -43.18 -26.86
C PHE A 6 -13.45 -43.08 -26.28
N SER A 7 -13.14 -42.24 -25.28
CA SER A 7 -13.90 -41.15 -24.61
C SER A 7 -12.94 -40.10 -24.05
N PHE A 8 -13.39 -38.85 -23.91
CA PHE A 8 -12.75 -37.85 -23.06
C PHE A 8 -12.73 -38.33 -21.60
N LEU A 9 -11.59 -38.15 -20.91
CA LEU A 9 -11.56 -37.96 -19.46
C LEU A 9 -10.33 -37.12 -19.07
N LEU A 10 -10.57 -35.92 -18.56
CA LEU A 10 -9.55 -34.98 -18.13
C LEU A 10 -8.92 -35.41 -16.81
N LEU A 11 -7.59 -35.37 -16.74
CA LEU A 11 -6.83 -35.30 -15.48
C LEU A 11 -6.23 -33.90 -15.35
N PHE A 12 -7.06 -32.95 -14.92
CA PHE A 12 -6.58 -31.67 -14.40
C PHE A 12 -5.79 -31.93 -13.11
N TRP A 13 -4.46 -32.00 -13.21
CA TRP A 13 -3.56 -31.96 -12.06
C TRP A 13 -3.54 -30.57 -11.45
N LEU A 14 -4.56 -30.26 -10.66
CA LEU A 14 -4.57 -29.13 -9.74
C LEU A 14 -3.53 -29.39 -8.64
N ILE A 15 -2.33 -28.83 -8.79
CA ILE A 15 -1.34 -28.77 -7.71
C ILE A 15 -1.87 -27.77 -6.66
N SER A 16 -2.66 -28.30 -5.73
CA SER A 16 -3.16 -27.54 -4.59
C SER A 16 -2.03 -27.27 -3.60
N VAL A 17 -1.42 -26.10 -3.69
CA VAL A 17 -0.45 -25.62 -2.69
C VAL A 17 -1.15 -25.56 -1.31
N PRO A 18 -0.67 -26.28 -0.28
CA PRO A 18 -1.31 -26.30 1.02
C PRO A 18 -1.13 -24.96 1.74
N ARG A 19 -2.12 -24.06 1.60
CA ARG A 19 -2.26 -22.90 2.48
C ARG A 19 -2.73 -23.34 3.87
N ASN A 20 -1.79 -23.77 4.71
CA ASN A 20 -2.06 -24.05 6.12
C ASN A 20 -0.86 -23.70 7.02
N THR A 21 -0.80 -22.45 7.47
CA THR A 21 -0.21 -22.01 8.76
C THR A 21 -0.68 -20.59 9.07
N LEU A 22 -1.87 -20.45 9.68
CA LEU A 22 -2.29 -19.34 10.58
C LEU A 22 -3.76 -19.52 11.03
N ALA A 23 -4.17 -20.76 11.23
CA ALA A 23 -5.40 -21.16 11.88
C ALA A 23 -5.04 -21.93 13.16
N ALA A 24 -4.62 -21.20 14.19
CA ALA A 24 -4.76 -21.69 15.55
C ALA A 24 -6.27 -21.66 15.86
N GLU A 25 -6.95 -22.73 15.46
CA GLU A 25 -8.35 -22.98 15.76
C GLU A 25 -8.49 -23.14 17.28
N TYR A 26 -9.34 -22.33 17.91
CA TYR A 26 -9.62 -22.45 19.33
C TYR A 26 -10.49 -23.69 19.56
N LYS A 27 -9.85 -24.84 19.72
CA LYS A 27 -10.47 -25.98 20.39
C LYS A 27 -10.46 -25.69 21.90
N PRO A 28 -11.61 -25.75 22.60
CA PRO A 28 -11.59 -25.85 24.04
C PRO A 28 -10.98 -27.20 24.43
N GLU A 29 -9.84 -27.18 25.13
CA GLU A 29 -9.25 -28.38 25.75
C GLU A 29 -10.06 -28.79 26.97
N SER A 30 -11.24 -29.37 26.73
CA SER A 30 -12.07 -30.03 27.77
C SER A 30 -12.04 -31.55 27.62
N ALA A 31 -10.88 -32.12 27.26
CA ALA A 31 -10.65 -33.57 27.15
C ALA A 31 -9.15 -33.94 27.16
N GLN A 32 -8.38 -33.48 28.15
CA GLN A 32 -7.02 -33.98 28.39
C GLN A 32 -6.67 -34.01 29.89
N SER A 33 -7.37 -34.88 30.61
CA SER A 33 -7.00 -35.29 31.96
C SER A 33 -5.86 -36.30 31.94
N GLN A 34 -4.95 -36.22 32.92
CA GLN A 34 -3.98 -37.26 33.28
C GLN A 34 -2.80 -37.46 32.31
N ASN A 35 -1.83 -36.54 32.39
CA ASN A 35 -0.40 -36.91 32.52
C ASN A 35 0.41 -35.68 33.03
N SER A 36 0.13 -35.28 34.27
CA SER A 36 0.84 -34.19 34.94
C SER A 36 2.12 -34.68 35.60
N ALA A 37 3.18 -34.90 34.82
CA ALA A 37 4.54 -34.84 35.36
C ALA A 37 4.82 -33.38 35.80
N LEU A 38 5.46 -33.19 36.96
CA LEU A 38 5.60 -31.86 37.58
C LEU A 38 6.42 -30.90 36.70
N GLN A 39 5.75 -30.00 35.99
CA GLN A 39 6.36 -28.73 35.59
C GLN A 39 6.38 -27.79 36.81
N PRO A 40 7.48 -27.05 37.06
CA PRO A 40 7.51 -26.00 38.09
C PRO A 40 6.35 -25.01 37.91
N ALA A 41 5.73 -24.59 39.01
CA ALA A 41 4.62 -23.63 38.96
C ALA A 41 5.01 -22.30 38.27
N SER A 42 6.30 -21.92 38.38
CA SER A 42 6.93 -20.79 37.70
C SER A 42 6.79 -20.86 36.17
N ASP A 43 7.09 -22.00 35.55
CA ASP A 43 7.08 -22.16 34.09
C ASP A 43 5.66 -22.02 33.53
N ARG A 44 4.67 -22.52 34.28
CA ARG A 44 3.25 -22.38 33.95
C ARG A 44 2.80 -20.92 34.02
N PHE A 45 3.27 -20.14 34.99
CA PHE A 45 3.05 -18.70 35.06
C PHE A 45 3.62 -18.01 33.82
N TYR A 46 4.92 -18.16 33.54
CA TYR A 46 5.59 -17.45 32.44
C TYR A 46 5.01 -17.83 31.06
N LYS A 47 4.69 -19.10 30.82
CA LYS A 47 4.01 -19.55 29.58
C LYS A 47 2.62 -18.91 29.40
N SER A 48 1.86 -18.76 30.49
CA SER A 48 0.51 -18.19 30.44
C SER A 48 0.55 -16.66 30.30
N ALA A 49 1.42 -16.00 31.07
CA ALA A 49 1.60 -14.55 31.05
C ALA A 49 2.19 -14.07 29.71
N SER A 50 3.19 -14.76 29.14
CA SER A 50 3.77 -14.39 27.85
C SER A 50 2.75 -14.50 26.71
N LEU A 51 1.88 -15.52 26.73
CA LEU A 51 0.77 -15.64 25.78
C LEU A 51 -0.20 -14.44 25.87
N LEU A 52 -0.58 -14.02 27.07
CA LEU A 52 -1.45 -12.87 27.30
C LEU A 52 -0.79 -11.54 26.88
N VAL A 53 0.48 -11.33 27.22
CA VAL A 53 1.26 -10.15 26.78
C VAL A 53 1.32 -10.11 25.25
N GLN A 54 1.66 -11.22 24.58
CA GLN A 54 1.68 -11.29 23.12
C GLN A 54 0.30 -11.04 22.50
N GLN A 55 -0.78 -11.51 23.13
CA GLN A 55 -2.15 -11.21 22.70
C GLN A 55 -2.50 -9.72 22.85
N GLN A 56 -2.09 -9.05 23.93
CA GLN A 56 -2.30 -7.60 24.10
C GLN A 56 -1.51 -6.78 23.09
N ILE A 57 -0.25 -7.13 22.81
CA ILE A 57 0.58 -6.51 21.76
C ILE A 57 -0.12 -6.66 20.39
N ASN A 58 -0.60 -7.87 20.08
CA ASN A 58 -1.32 -8.16 18.84
C ASN A 58 -2.65 -7.39 18.75
N LEU A 59 -3.37 -7.25 19.85
CA LEU A 59 -4.62 -6.49 19.94
C LEU A 59 -4.37 -4.99 19.74
N ILE A 60 -3.37 -4.41 20.40
CA ILE A 60 -2.98 -3.00 20.25
C ILE A 60 -2.70 -2.67 18.78
N ALA A 61 -1.85 -3.46 18.10
CA ALA A 61 -1.55 -3.23 16.68
C ALA A 61 -2.80 -3.29 15.79
N ARG A 62 -3.76 -4.18 16.11
CA ARG A 62 -5.06 -4.26 15.41
C ARG A 62 -5.97 -3.08 15.72
N ILE A 63 -6.00 -2.59 16.96
CA ILE A 63 -6.75 -1.37 17.34
C ILE A 63 -6.23 -0.20 16.52
N GLU A 64 -4.92 0.03 16.47
CA GLU A 64 -4.31 1.15 15.74
C GLU A 64 -4.57 1.08 14.23
N GLN A 65 -4.48 -0.11 13.64
CA GLN A 65 -4.86 -0.35 12.25
C GLN A 65 -6.36 -0.09 12.02
N ALA A 66 -7.23 -0.53 12.94
CA ALA A 66 -8.66 -0.24 12.85
C ALA A 66 -8.93 1.27 12.96
N LEU A 67 -8.37 1.97 13.95
CA LEU A 67 -8.56 3.42 14.16
C LEU A 67 -8.24 4.25 12.91
N SER A 68 -7.24 3.86 12.12
CA SER A 68 -6.81 4.56 10.91
C SER A 68 -7.50 4.12 9.60
N GLN A 69 -8.26 3.02 9.59
CA GLN A 69 -8.95 2.50 8.40
C GLN A 69 -10.47 2.74 8.45
N PRO A 70 -11.18 2.83 7.33
CA PRO A 70 -12.63 3.08 7.31
C PRO A 70 -13.50 1.84 7.58
N ASP A 71 -12.93 0.64 7.49
CA ASP A 71 -13.64 -0.64 7.54
C ASP A 71 -14.34 -0.89 8.90
N ALA A 72 -15.67 -0.99 8.86
CA ALA A 72 -16.51 -1.28 10.01
C ALA A 72 -16.33 -2.72 10.53
N ASN A 73 -16.07 -3.70 9.66
CA ASN A 73 -15.87 -5.09 10.07
C ASN A 73 -14.61 -5.24 10.92
N ARG A 74 -13.53 -4.53 10.56
CA ARG A 74 -12.29 -4.46 11.36
C ARG A 74 -12.53 -3.84 12.74
N MET A 75 -13.28 -2.74 12.81
CA MET A 75 -13.63 -2.11 14.08
C MET A 75 -14.47 -3.05 14.97
N ARG A 76 -15.48 -3.73 14.40
CA ARG A 76 -16.29 -4.75 15.08
C ARG A 76 -15.45 -5.93 15.59
N ALA A 77 -14.54 -6.45 14.75
CA ALA A 77 -13.66 -7.55 15.11
C ALA A 77 -12.69 -7.18 16.25
N VAL A 78 -12.13 -5.97 16.23
CA VAL A 78 -11.28 -5.44 17.31
C VAL A 78 -12.06 -5.28 18.61
N ARG A 79 -13.28 -4.73 18.55
CA ARG A 79 -14.14 -4.56 19.74
C ARG A 79 -14.45 -5.90 20.42
N GLY A 80 -14.76 -6.93 19.64
CA GLY A 80 -14.94 -8.30 20.16
C GLY A 80 -13.65 -8.89 20.76
N GLN A 81 -12.52 -8.72 20.09
CA GLN A 81 -11.22 -9.18 20.58
C GLN A 81 -10.81 -8.50 21.89
N LEU A 82 -11.10 -7.21 22.06
CA LEU A 82 -10.88 -6.49 23.32
C LEU A 82 -11.67 -7.11 24.47
N THR A 83 -12.96 -7.39 24.29
CA THR A 83 -13.80 -8.02 25.33
C THR A 83 -13.27 -9.39 25.72
N ILE A 84 -12.89 -10.23 24.74
CA ILE A 84 -12.33 -11.57 24.99
C ILE A 84 -10.99 -11.46 25.73
N GLN A 85 -10.10 -10.55 25.32
CA GLN A 85 -8.78 -10.37 25.91
C GLN A 85 -8.89 -9.91 27.37
N VAL A 86 -9.74 -8.91 27.65
CA VAL A 86 -9.97 -8.41 29.02
C VAL A 86 -10.47 -9.55 29.92
N LYS A 87 -11.41 -10.37 29.46
CA LYS A 87 -11.92 -11.51 30.24
C LYS A 87 -10.88 -12.63 30.43
N ALA A 88 -10.06 -12.91 29.43
CA ALA A 88 -8.94 -13.85 29.57
C ALA A 88 -7.90 -13.37 30.60
N THR A 89 -7.61 -12.06 30.61
CA THR A 89 -6.70 -11.44 31.59
C THR A 89 -7.30 -11.44 32.99
N GLU A 90 -8.56 -11.03 33.16
CA GLU A 90 -9.27 -11.10 34.44
C GLU A 90 -9.26 -12.53 35.02
N GLY A 91 -9.49 -13.54 34.18
CA GLY A 91 -9.46 -14.95 34.58
C GLY A 91 -8.08 -15.40 35.06
N PHE A 92 -7.03 -15.09 34.30
CA PHE A 92 -5.65 -15.36 34.70
C PHE A 92 -5.26 -14.64 35.99
N LEU A 93 -5.56 -13.35 36.11
CA LEU A 93 -5.20 -12.54 37.28
C LEU A 93 -5.89 -13.07 38.55
N LYS A 94 -7.19 -13.40 38.48
CA LYS A 94 -7.95 -14.00 39.59
C LYS A 94 -7.43 -15.38 39.98
N TYR A 95 -6.99 -16.19 39.00
CA TYR A 95 -6.43 -17.52 39.26
C TYR A 95 -5.11 -17.45 40.06
N GLN A 96 -4.25 -16.46 39.79
CA GLN A 96 -3.00 -16.28 40.55
C GLN A 96 -3.23 -15.58 41.90
N TYR A 97 -4.14 -14.61 41.96
CA TYR A 97 -4.44 -13.88 43.21
C TYR A 97 -5.86 -13.29 43.20
N ASN A 98 -6.65 -13.59 44.24
CA ASN A 98 -8.07 -13.25 44.30
C ASN A 98 -8.39 -11.75 44.24
N SER A 99 -7.47 -10.87 44.62
CA SER A 99 -7.65 -9.41 44.60
C SER A 99 -6.53 -8.69 43.84
N PRO A 100 -6.60 -8.64 42.49
CA PRO A 100 -5.54 -8.03 41.66
C PRO A 100 -5.25 -6.57 42.01
N LYS A 101 -6.29 -5.81 42.38
CA LYS A 101 -6.16 -4.41 42.77
C LYS A 101 -5.30 -4.24 44.02
N ALA A 102 -5.48 -5.08 45.03
CA ALA A 102 -4.76 -4.98 46.31
C ALA A 102 -3.26 -5.33 46.19
N LEU A 103 -2.88 -6.17 45.22
CA LEU A 103 -1.47 -6.51 44.98
C LEU A 103 -0.72 -5.41 44.20
N CYS A 104 -1.44 -4.60 43.41
CA CYS A 104 -0.87 -3.69 42.43
C CYS A 104 -1.06 -2.20 42.72
N THR A 105 -1.77 -1.84 43.79
CA THR A 105 -1.73 -0.49 44.36
C THR A 105 -0.55 -0.38 45.32
N PRO A 106 0.36 0.60 45.17
CA PRO A 106 1.40 0.84 46.16
C PRO A 106 0.75 1.33 47.45
N THR A 107 0.82 0.51 48.50
CA THR A 107 0.57 0.97 49.88
C THR A 107 1.85 1.60 50.39
N ASP A 108 1.75 2.76 51.05
CA ASP A 108 2.94 3.48 51.52
C ASP A 108 3.81 2.64 52.47
N SER A 109 5.09 2.51 52.12
CA SER A 109 6.21 2.31 53.04
C SER A 109 6.08 1.22 54.13
N SER A 110 5.84 -0.04 53.76
CA SER A 110 6.39 -1.17 54.52
C SER A 110 6.51 -2.47 53.72
N THR A 111 7.64 -3.16 53.88
CA THR A 111 8.03 -4.37 53.15
C THR A 111 7.31 -5.63 53.66
N ILE A 112 6.01 -5.73 53.42
CA ILE A 112 5.27 -7.00 53.51
C ILE A 112 4.57 -7.24 52.18
N LEU A 113 5.25 -7.99 51.30
CA LEU A 113 4.59 -8.66 50.19
C LEU A 113 3.48 -9.53 50.79
N PRO A 114 2.19 -9.31 50.47
CA PRO A 114 1.12 -10.17 50.98
C PRO A 114 1.38 -11.59 50.50
N ASN A 115 1.20 -12.60 51.38
CA ASN A 115 1.51 -14.03 51.17
C ASN A 115 1.16 -14.52 49.75
N SER A 116 2.09 -14.35 48.81
CA SER A 116 1.91 -14.60 47.39
C SER A 116 3.08 -15.44 46.92
N GLN A 117 2.76 -16.52 46.21
CA GLN A 117 3.74 -17.50 45.73
C GLN A 117 4.49 -16.98 44.49
N LEU A 118 4.53 -15.66 44.29
CA LEU A 118 5.03 -14.98 43.10
C LEU A 118 6.33 -14.23 43.42
N THR A 119 7.31 -14.33 42.52
CA THR A 119 8.56 -13.54 42.62
C THR A 119 8.32 -12.07 42.29
N VAL A 120 9.25 -11.20 42.66
CA VAL A 120 9.20 -9.76 42.35
C VAL A 120 9.00 -9.50 40.84
N GLN A 121 9.68 -10.27 39.98
CA GLN A 121 9.54 -10.21 38.52
C GLN A 121 8.13 -10.65 38.07
N GLN A 122 7.59 -11.72 38.65
CA GLN A 122 6.24 -12.19 38.34
C GLN A 122 5.17 -11.19 38.78
N ILE A 123 5.36 -10.52 39.93
CA ILE A 123 4.48 -9.43 40.41
C ILE A 123 4.54 -8.23 39.45
N GLN A 124 5.72 -7.85 38.97
CA GLN A 124 5.86 -6.78 37.97
C GLN A 124 5.12 -7.10 36.66
N ILE A 125 5.24 -8.33 36.16
CA ILE A 125 4.48 -8.81 34.97
C ILE A 125 2.98 -8.79 35.24
N TYR A 126 2.55 -9.33 36.39
CA TYR A 126 1.16 -9.42 36.82
C TYR A 126 0.50 -8.03 36.90
N CYS A 127 1.16 -7.07 37.57
CA CYS A 127 0.64 -5.72 37.74
C CYS A 127 0.66 -4.90 36.45
N SER A 128 1.67 -5.11 35.60
CA SER A 128 1.69 -4.52 34.25
C SER A 128 0.53 -5.05 33.39
N LEU A 129 0.23 -6.36 33.43
CA LEU A 129 -0.92 -6.97 32.74
C LEU A 129 -2.28 -6.46 33.27
N TYR A 130 -2.40 -6.28 34.58
CA TYR A 130 -3.60 -5.70 35.20
C TYR A 130 -3.81 -4.26 34.76
N ALA A 131 -2.77 -3.42 34.87
CA ALA A 131 -2.83 -2.01 34.50
C ALA A 131 -3.07 -1.81 33.00
N SER A 132 -2.38 -2.57 32.13
CA SER A 132 -2.58 -2.51 30.68
C SER A 132 -3.98 -2.96 30.28
N SER A 133 -4.50 -4.05 30.85
CA SER A 133 -5.86 -4.53 30.60
C SER A 133 -6.92 -3.50 31.01
N SER A 134 -6.75 -2.88 32.19
CA SER A 134 -7.63 -1.81 32.68
C SER A 134 -7.60 -0.58 31.76
N LYS A 135 -6.40 -0.18 31.31
CA LYS A 135 -6.25 0.94 30.37
C LYS A 135 -6.88 0.63 29.00
N LEU A 136 -6.72 -0.59 28.49
CA LEU A 136 -7.33 -1.04 27.24
C LEU A 136 -8.86 -1.16 27.32
N SER A 137 -9.43 -1.59 28.45
CA SER A 137 -10.89 -1.66 28.61
C SER A 137 -11.58 -0.30 28.45
N ASN A 138 -10.90 0.80 28.79
CA ASN A 138 -11.42 2.16 28.63
C ASN A 138 -11.61 2.57 27.15
N LEU A 139 -11.00 1.85 26.19
CA LEU A 139 -11.22 2.08 24.76
C LEU A 139 -12.60 1.58 24.30
N ALA A 140 -13.26 0.69 25.04
CA ALA A 140 -14.55 0.08 24.67
C ALA A 140 -15.61 1.09 24.18
N PRO A 141 -16.01 2.12 24.95
CA PRO A 141 -17.01 3.10 24.51
C PRO A 141 -16.56 3.92 23.29
N LEU A 142 -15.26 4.19 23.14
CA LEU A 142 -14.71 4.90 21.98
C LEU A 142 -14.80 4.04 20.72
N LEU A 143 -14.48 2.75 20.82
CA LEU A 143 -14.59 1.79 19.72
C LEU A 143 -16.05 1.59 19.31
N ASP A 144 -16.99 1.56 20.25
CA ASP A 144 -18.43 1.48 19.95
C ASP A 144 -18.94 2.73 19.20
N ARG A 145 -18.56 3.93 19.67
CA ARG A 145 -18.87 5.20 18.98
C ARG A 145 -18.29 5.25 17.58
N LEU A 146 -17.06 4.76 17.39
CA LEU A 146 -16.40 4.71 16.07
C LEU A 146 -17.00 3.63 15.16
N LEU A 147 -17.43 2.49 15.72
CA LEU A 147 -18.11 1.44 14.97
C LEU A 147 -19.44 1.94 14.40
N SER A 148 -20.23 2.63 15.21
CA SER A 148 -21.50 3.25 14.79
C SER A 148 -21.30 4.15 13.57
N ARG A 149 -20.41 5.15 13.67
CA ARG A 149 -20.09 6.08 12.58
C ARG A 149 -19.54 5.41 11.31
N ARG A 150 -18.91 4.24 11.42
CA ARG A 150 -18.41 3.48 10.25
C ARG A 150 -19.46 2.59 9.62
N GLY A 151 -20.51 2.24 10.37
CA GLY A 151 -21.69 1.57 9.83
C GLY A 151 -22.43 2.40 8.78
N GLU A 152 -22.23 3.73 8.78
CA GLU A 152 -22.75 4.65 7.76
C GLU A 152 -21.98 4.58 6.43
N LEU A 153 -20.76 4.02 6.41
CA LEU A 153 -19.91 3.98 5.21
C LEU A 153 -20.07 2.69 4.40
N ALA A 154 -20.43 1.59 5.06
CA ALA A 154 -20.51 0.26 4.47
C ALA A 154 -21.44 -0.67 5.25
N LEU A 155 -22.04 -1.61 4.51
CA LEU A 155 -22.78 -2.73 5.08
C LEU A 155 -21.84 -3.57 5.94
N VAL A 156 -22.04 -3.47 7.25
CA VAL A 156 -21.28 -4.22 8.25
C VAL A 156 -21.81 -5.65 8.28
N ARG A 157 -20.94 -6.62 8.04
CA ARG A 157 -21.35 -8.03 7.99
C ARG A 157 -21.97 -8.44 9.31
N GLU A 158 -23.11 -9.12 9.22
CA GLU A 158 -23.80 -9.68 10.37
C GLU A 158 -22.86 -10.56 11.19
N LEU A 159 -23.04 -10.51 12.51
CA LEU A 159 -22.30 -11.39 13.39
C LEU A 159 -22.70 -12.83 13.09
N PRO A 160 -21.79 -13.81 13.22
CA PRO A 160 -22.21 -15.19 13.27
C PRO A 160 -23.17 -15.32 14.47
N LEU A 161 -24.44 -15.57 14.19
CA LEU A 161 -25.30 -16.24 15.16
C LEU A 161 -24.55 -17.50 15.60
N VAL A 162 -24.59 -17.82 16.90
CA VAL A 162 -23.76 -18.90 17.48
C VAL A 162 -24.05 -20.24 16.80
N SER A 163 -25.27 -20.41 16.26
CA SER A 163 -25.58 -21.29 15.14
C SER A 163 -25.43 -20.56 13.80
N GLY A 164 -24.39 -20.91 13.01
CA GLY A 164 -24.22 -20.34 11.67
C GLY A 164 -25.41 -20.61 10.76
N GLU A 165 -25.79 -19.63 9.94
CA GLU A 165 -27.00 -19.72 9.11
C GLU A 165 -26.87 -20.81 8.04
N ARG A 166 -27.91 -21.65 7.95
CA ARG A 166 -28.12 -22.53 6.79
C ARG A 166 -28.76 -21.71 5.68
N GLN A 167 -27.96 -21.16 4.78
CA GLN A 167 -28.49 -20.68 3.50
C GLN A 167 -29.09 -21.88 2.75
N SER A 168 -30.41 -21.91 2.62
CA SER A 168 -31.13 -22.97 1.92
C SER A 168 -30.74 -22.95 0.44
N ASP A 169 -29.94 -23.93 0.04
CA ASP A 169 -29.64 -24.21 -1.36
C ASP A 169 -30.87 -24.90 -1.98
N PRO A 170 -31.43 -24.41 -3.10
CA PRO A 170 -32.62 -24.99 -3.70
C PRO A 170 -32.41 -26.40 -4.31
N VAL A 171 -31.16 -26.87 -4.41
CA VAL A 171 -30.79 -28.16 -5.00
C VAL A 171 -30.18 -29.12 -3.97
N LEU A 172 -29.50 -28.62 -2.93
CA LEU A 172 -28.80 -29.46 -1.94
C LEU A 172 -29.56 -29.60 -0.62
N SER A 173 -29.93 -30.84 -0.28
CA SER A 173 -30.59 -31.22 0.98
C SER A 173 -29.75 -30.98 2.24
N ILE A 174 -28.45 -30.69 2.10
CA ILE A 174 -27.56 -30.27 3.19
C ILE A 174 -26.94 -28.92 2.82
N ALA A 175 -27.59 -27.85 3.27
CA ALA A 175 -27.06 -26.48 3.20
C ALA A 175 -25.68 -26.38 3.87
N LYS A 176 -24.67 -25.87 3.15
CA LYS A 176 -23.36 -25.56 3.74
C LYS A 176 -23.50 -24.41 4.74
N THR A 177 -23.19 -24.67 6.00
CA THR A 177 -23.06 -23.63 7.02
C THR A 177 -21.98 -22.62 6.60
N GLN A 178 -22.37 -21.40 6.26
CA GLN A 178 -21.43 -20.32 5.95
C GLN A 178 -21.23 -19.46 7.20
N TYR A 179 -20.02 -19.50 7.77
CA TYR A 179 -19.66 -18.61 8.86
C TYR A 179 -19.28 -17.21 8.31
N PRO A 180 -19.98 -16.12 8.68
CA PRO A 180 -19.63 -14.78 8.24
C PRO A 180 -18.23 -14.38 8.72
N ASN A 181 -17.32 -14.21 7.76
CA ASN A 181 -15.92 -13.96 8.03
C ASN A 181 -15.63 -12.46 8.18
N LEU A 182 -15.56 -11.97 9.43
CA LEU A 182 -15.21 -10.57 9.76
C LEU A 182 -13.79 -10.14 9.32
N ARG A 183 -12.95 -11.05 8.79
CA ARG A 183 -11.68 -10.69 8.14
C ARG A 183 -11.88 -10.13 6.72
N LYS A 184 -13.06 -10.33 6.10
CA LYS A 184 -13.41 -9.71 4.81
C LYS A 184 -13.84 -8.25 5.03
N PRO A 185 -13.43 -7.31 4.17
CA PRO A 185 -13.82 -5.91 4.32
C PRO A 185 -15.34 -5.74 4.24
N ALA A 186 -15.83 -4.67 4.87
CA ALA A 186 -17.21 -4.22 4.73
C ALA A 186 -17.49 -3.78 3.29
N ILE A 187 -18.73 -3.98 2.81
CA ILE A 187 -19.13 -3.65 1.44
C ILE A 187 -19.60 -2.19 1.44
N PRO A 188 -18.96 -1.25 0.71
CA PRO A 188 -19.39 0.14 0.71
C PRO A 188 -20.82 0.26 0.18
N PHE A 189 -21.58 1.25 0.67
CA PHE A 189 -22.92 1.52 0.10
C PHE A 189 -22.84 2.12 -1.31
N SER A 190 -21.79 2.90 -1.59
CA SER A 190 -21.46 3.31 -2.95
C SER A 190 -20.73 2.15 -3.67
N THR A 191 -21.49 1.36 -4.42
CA THR A 191 -21.02 0.22 -5.23
C THR A 191 -20.99 0.50 -6.74
N TRP A 192 -21.42 1.70 -7.14
CA TRP A 192 -21.57 2.12 -8.52
C TRP A 192 -20.50 3.16 -8.89
N GLU A 193 -19.24 2.82 -8.65
CA GLU A 193 -18.13 3.52 -9.29
C GLU A 193 -17.97 2.97 -10.72
N PRO A 194 -18.36 3.71 -11.78
CA PRO A 194 -18.02 3.32 -13.15
C PRO A 194 -16.50 3.22 -13.24
N ILE A 195 -16.02 2.26 -14.03
CA ILE A 195 -14.61 2.25 -14.44
C ILE A 195 -14.35 3.62 -15.09
N PRO A 196 -13.48 4.48 -14.52
CA PRO A 196 -13.26 5.79 -15.09
C PRO A 196 -12.79 5.57 -16.52
N PRO A 197 -13.45 6.17 -17.53
CA PRO A 197 -12.87 6.17 -18.86
C PRO A 197 -11.50 6.85 -18.72
N ASN A 198 -10.54 6.42 -19.53
CA ASN A 198 -9.18 6.94 -19.48
C ASN A 198 -8.90 7.91 -20.65
N PRO A 199 -9.75 8.92 -20.95
CA PRO A 199 -9.37 9.93 -21.93
C PRO A 199 -8.26 10.79 -21.29
N PRO A 200 -7.26 11.23 -22.07
CA PRO A 200 -6.34 12.25 -21.59
C PRO A 200 -7.14 13.49 -21.19
N LEU A 201 -6.74 14.13 -20.08
CA LEU A 201 -7.31 15.40 -19.66
C LEU A 201 -7.17 16.40 -20.83
N LEU A 202 -8.30 16.94 -21.28
CA LEU A 202 -8.32 18.04 -22.25
C LEU A 202 -8.09 19.34 -21.48
N ILE A 203 -6.96 19.99 -21.73
CA ILE A 203 -6.55 21.23 -21.09
C ILE A 203 -7.02 22.41 -21.95
N GLY A 204 -7.48 23.49 -21.30
CA GLY A 204 -8.00 24.68 -22.00
C GLY A 204 -9.39 24.54 -22.64
N ILE A 205 -9.83 23.32 -22.97
CA ILE A 205 -11.17 23.04 -23.52
C ILE A 205 -12.15 22.71 -22.39
N THR A 206 -13.39 23.21 -22.47
CA THR A 206 -14.51 22.73 -21.64
C THR A 206 -14.78 21.26 -21.95
N ALA A 207 -14.22 20.36 -21.15
CA ALA A 207 -14.52 18.94 -21.21
C ALA A 207 -16.04 18.72 -21.16
N LYS A 208 -16.55 17.73 -21.90
CA LYS A 208 -17.94 17.27 -21.72
C LYS A 208 -18.13 17.00 -20.24
N THR A 209 -19.19 17.57 -19.67
CA THR A 209 -19.63 17.24 -18.32
C THR A 209 -19.74 15.73 -18.20
N ALA A 210 -19.39 15.19 -17.02
CA ALA A 210 -19.55 13.77 -16.74
C ALA A 210 -20.99 13.33 -17.07
N ILE A 211 -21.18 12.03 -17.33
CA ILE A 211 -22.51 11.41 -17.49
C ILE A 211 -23.43 12.01 -16.44
N ALA A 212 -24.56 12.57 -16.87
CA ALA A 212 -25.38 13.45 -16.06
C ALA A 212 -25.57 12.88 -14.65
N ASP A 213 -25.29 13.73 -13.66
CA ASP A 213 -25.46 13.47 -12.22
C ASP A 213 -24.48 12.48 -11.55
N TYR A 214 -23.47 11.92 -12.25
CA TYR A 214 -22.42 11.15 -11.56
C TYR A 214 -21.43 12.04 -10.79
N VAL A 215 -21.57 12.04 -9.46
CA VAL A 215 -20.57 12.59 -8.53
C VAL A 215 -19.74 11.44 -7.94
N PRO A 216 -18.40 11.41 -8.12
CA PRO A 216 -17.58 10.33 -7.59
C PRO A 216 -17.59 10.30 -6.05
N PRO A 217 -17.70 9.12 -5.41
CA PRO A 217 -17.83 9.01 -3.97
C PRO A 217 -16.57 9.49 -3.26
N ARG A 218 -16.71 10.59 -2.49
CA ARG A 218 -15.63 11.15 -1.69
C ARG A 218 -15.22 10.16 -0.61
N GLN A 219 -13.97 9.68 -0.70
CA GLN A 219 -13.41 8.76 0.27
C GLN A 219 -13.31 9.42 1.67
N PRO A 220 -13.57 8.67 2.76
CA PRO A 220 -13.55 9.20 4.11
C PRO A 220 -12.15 9.68 4.52
N ALA A 221 -12.09 10.80 5.25
CA ALA A 221 -10.87 11.26 5.92
C ALA A 221 -10.96 10.89 7.41
N ILE A 222 -10.16 9.92 7.85
CA ILE A 222 -10.22 9.39 9.22
C ILE A 222 -8.88 9.62 9.91
N ALA A 223 -8.86 10.51 10.90
CA ALA A 223 -7.78 10.64 11.85
C ALA A 223 -8.08 9.80 13.10
N PRO A 224 -7.12 9.03 13.66
CA PRO A 224 -7.29 8.39 14.96
C PRO A 224 -7.56 9.43 16.06
N PRO A 225 -8.55 9.24 16.97
CA PRO A 225 -8.79 10.17 18.06
C PRO A 225 -7.61 10.23 19.04
N ALA A 226 -7.21 11.43 19.46
CA ALA A 226 -6.09 11.64 20.38
C ALA A 226 -6.25 10.86 21.70
N GLU A 227 -7.46 10.83 22.27
CA GLU A 227 -7.83 10.06 23.48
C GLU A 227 -7.55 8.55 23.34
N ALA A 228 -7.78 7.99 22.16
CA ALA A 228 -7.50 6.59 21.88
C ALA A 228 -5.98 6.36 21.76
N LEU A 229 -5.26 7.28 21.10
CA LEU A 229 -3.80 7.21 20.96
C LEU A 229 -3.09 7.30 22.32
N THR A 230 -3.45 8.24 23.19
CA THR A 230 -2.84 8.37 24.54
C THR A 230 -3.13 7.15 25.42
N THR A 231 -4.34 6.60 25.32
CA THR A 231 -4.73 5.38 26.05
C THR A 231 -3.96 4.15 25.57
N ILE A 232 -3.75 4.02 24.25
CA ILE A 232 -2.94 2.95 23.65
C ILE A 232 -1.46 3.10 24.02
N GLU A 233 -0.91 4.32 24.01
CA GLU A 233 0.50 4.54 24.32
C GLU A 233 0.82 4.23 25.78
N ALA A 234 -0.04 4.64 26.71
CA ALA A 234 0.05 4.24 28.11
C ALA A 234 0.00 2.70 28.29
N ALA A 235 -0.86 2.00 27.52
CA ALA A 235 -0.92 0.54 27.56
C ALA A 235 0.36 -0.11 27.01
N LYS A 236 1.01 0.46 25.98
CA LYS A 236 2.31 -0.02 25.48
C LYS A 236 3.43 0.16 26.49
N GLN A 237 3.48 1.31 27.17
CA GLN A 237 4.51 1.57 28.20
C GLN A 237 4.42 0.53 29.33
N LEU A 238 3.21 0.24 29.81
CA LEU A 238 2.97 -0.82 30.79
C LEU A 238 3.40 -2.20 30.27
N LEU A 239 3.13 -2.52 29.01
CA LEU A 239 3.57 -3.77 28.39
C LEU A 239 5.10 -3.85 28.21
N ALA A 240 5.79 -2.74 27.91
CA ALA A 240 7.25 -2.71 27.87
C ALA A 240 7.86 -3.01 29.25
N THR A 241 7.27 -2.45 30.32
CA THR A 241 7.62 -2.79 31.71
C THR A 241 7.37 -4.27 32.06
N ALA A 242 6.33 -4.89 31.47
CA ALA A 242 6.12 -6.33 31.58
C ALA A 242 7.21 -7.12 30.84
N GLN A 243 7.47 -6.77 29.58
CA GLN A 243 8.47 -7.44 28.72
C GLN A 243 9.86 -7.46 29.36
N ALA A 244 10.29 -6.34 29.95
CA ALA A 244 11.58 -6.21 30.62
C ALA A 244 11.72 -7.09 31.89
N ALA A 245 10.61 -7.59 32.44
CA ALA A 245 10.59 -8.48 33.60
C ALA A 245 10.46 -9.97 33.25
N PHE A 246 10.37 -10.34 31.96
CA PHE A 246 10.45 -11.73 31.54
C PHE A 246 11.92 -12.21 31.47
N PRO A 247 12.17 -13.52 31.69
CA PRO A 247 13.41 -14.18 31.34
C PRO A 247 13.84 -13.93 29.87
N PRO A 248 15.16 -13.82 29.58
CA PRO A 248 15.69 -13.35 28.29
C PRO A 248 15.50 -14.32 27.11
N ASP A 249 15.13 -15.57 27.39
CA ASP A 249 14.74 -16.57 26.40
C ASP A 249 13.33 -16.31 25.81
N ILE A 250 12.46 -15.61 26.54
CA ILE A 250 11.09 -15.30 26.12
C ILE A 250 11.07 -14.04 25.26
N LYS A 251 10.97 -14.24 23.94
CA LYS A 251 10.93 -13.16 22.94
C LYS A 251 9.51 -12.85 22.49
N PHE A 252 9.19 -11.56 22.41
CA PHE A 252 7.90 -11.05 21.93
C PHE A 252 8.01 -10.54 20.49
N ASN A 253 7.01 -10.89 19.68
CA ASN A 253 6.90 -10.43 18.29
C ASN A 253 6.15 -9.09 18.24
N ASN A 254 6.75 -8.08 17.60
CA ASN A 254 6.11 -6.80 17.33
C ASN A 254 5.40 -6.81 15.95
N PRO A 255 4.06 -6.78 15.89
CA PRO A 255 3.35 -6.81 14.60
C PRO A 255 3.64 -5.60 13.72
N ARG A 256 3.91 -4.42 14.32
CA ARG A 256 4.20 -3.19 13.57
C ARG A 256 5.44 -3.34 12.69
N GLU A 257 6.51 -3.90 13.25
CA GLU A 257 7.74 -4.18 12.47
C GLU A 257 7.49 -5.18 11.36
N ASN A 258 6.68 -6.22 11.60
CA ASN A 258 6.32 -7.19 10.58
C ASN A 258 5.48 -6.56 9.47
N PHE A 259 4.55 -5.67 9.79
CA PHE A 259 3.82 -4.88 8.78
C PHE A 259 4.76 -3.99 7.97
N THR A 260 5.68 -3.25 8.59
CA THR A 260 6.67 -2.42 7.86
C THR A 260 7.60 -3.25 6.97
N LYS A 261 8.05 -4.42 7.44
CA LYS A 261 8.87 -5.35 6.65
C LYS A 261 8.10 -5.92 5.46
N LEU A 262 6.84 -6.32 5.66
CA LEU A 262 5.98 -6.83 4.58
C LEU A 262 5.60 -5.74 3.57
N ASP A 263 5.40 -4.51 4.02
CA ASP A 263 5.07 -3.36 3.16
C ASP A 263 6.26 -2.98 2.27
N ARG A 264 7.48 -2.90 2.83
CA ARG A 264 8.71 -2.76 2.04
C ARG A 264 8.89 -3.93 1.08
N PHE A 265 8.70 -5.17 1.53
CA PHE A 265 8.77 -6.33 0.64
C PHE A 265 7.73 -6.30 -0.50
N ALA A 266 6.58 -5.65 -0.31
CA ALA A 266 5.54 -5.50 -1.32
C ALA A 266 5.83 -4.39 -2.34
N TYR A 267 6.40 -3.25 -1.93
CA TYR A 267 6.50 -2.05 -2.78
C TYR A 267 7.93 -1.55 -3.05
N ASP A 268 8.87 -1.84 -2.15
CA ASP A 268 10.25 -1.36 -2.18
C ASP A 268 11.19 -2.38 -2.88
N LEU A 269 12.47 -2.02 -3.01
CA LEU A 269 13.54 -2.93 -3.40
C LEU A 269 13.84 -3.96 -2.30
N ASP A 270 14.41 -5.09 -2.73
CA ASP A 270 15.06 -6.04 -1.84
C ASP A 270 16.38 -5.41 -1.35
N PRO A 271 16.67 -5.33 -0.03
CA PRO A 271 17.89 -4.70 0.49
C PRO A 271 19.20 -5.26 -0.08
N GLN A 272 19.20 -6.48 -0.61
CA GLN A 272 20.37 -7.09 -1.25
C GLN A 272 20.57 -6.63 -2.71
N GLU A 273 19.53 -6.16 -3.41
CA GLU A 273 19.61 -5.78 -4.83
C GLU A 273 20.55 -4.60 -5.10
N PRO A 274 20.51 -3.47 -4.34
CA PRO A 274 21.48 -2.39 -4.52
C PRO A 274 22.93 -2.83 -4.30
N GLN A 275 23.17 -3.82 -3.45
CA GLN A 275 24.52 -4.32 -3.16
C GLN A 275 25.10 -5.08 -4.35
N ILE A 276 24.29 -5.90 -5.04
CA ILE A 276 24.67 -6.63 -6.26
C ILE A 276 25.13 -5.66 -7.37
N TYR A 277 24.47 -4.51 -7.47
CA TYR A 277 24.74 -3.51 -8.52
C TYR A 277 25.56 -2.29 -8.03
N ALA A 278 26.20 -2.37 -6.86
CA ALA A 278 26.89 -1.23 -6.24
C ALA A 278 27.89 -0.52 -7.19
N LYS A 279 28.66 -1.28 -7.97
CA LYS A 279 29.62 -0.74 -8.97
C LYS A 279 28.95 0.06 -10.10
N PHE A 280 27.72 -0.29 -10.49
CA PHE A 280 26.95 0.50 -11.45
C PHE A 280 26.47 1.79 -10.78
N LEU A 281 25.89 1.66 -9.59
CA LEU A 281 25.26 2.74 -8.82
C LEU A 281 26.23 3.81 -8.31
N THR A 282 27.54 3.56 -8.27
CA THR A 282 28.55 4.61 -8.04
C THR A 282 28.73 5.58 -9.22
N SER A 283 28.13 5.31 -10.38
CA SER A 283 28.22 6.18 -11.56
C SER A 283 27.21 7.33 -11.48
N PRO A 284 27.56 8.55 -11.91
CA PRO A 284 26.65 9.69 -11.86
C PRO A 284 25.40 9.46 -12.71
N ASN A 285 24.27 10.00 -12.25
CA ASN A 285 22.95 9.90 -12.87
C ASN A 285 22.49 8.46 -13.15
N THR A 286 22.88 7.51 -12.31
CA THR A 286 22.36 6.13 -12.31
C THR A 286 21.45 5.86 -11.12
N GLY A 287 20.64 4.82 -11.22
CA GLY A 287 19.86 4.35 -10.10
C GLY A 287 19.25 2.97 -10.32
N ILE A 288 18.53 2.52 -9.28
CA ILE A 288 17.80 1.26 -9.22
C ILE A 288 16.45 1.53 -8.56
N PHE A 289 15.37 0.92 -9.05
CA PHE A 289 14.07 0.94 -8.39
C PHE A 289 13.18 -0.22 -8.86
N ARG A 290 12.05 -0.38 -8.18
CA ARG A 290 11.03 -1.38 -8.49
C ARG A 290 9.92 -0.75 -9.33
N VAL A 291 9.71 -1.30 -10.52
CA VAL A 291 8.58 -0.97 -11.40
C VAL A 291 7.40 -1.83 -10.98
N LEU A 292 6.36 -1.21 -10.43
CA LEU A 292 5.15 -1.88 -9.98
C LEU A 292 4.07 -1.91 -11.08
N PRO A 293 3.12 -2.87 -11.03
CA PRO A 293 1.86 -2.79 -11.76
C PRO A 293 1.16 -1.46 -11.55
N HIS A 294 0.59 -0.87 -12.61
CA HIS A 294 -0.18 0.37 -12.53
C HIS A 294 -1.31 0.29 -11.49
N THR A 295 -1.90 -0.90 -11.31
CA THR A 295 -2.92 -1.20 -10.30
C THR A 295 -2.44 -1.03 -8.85
N ALA A 296 -1.14 -1.01 -8.56
CA ALA A 296 -0.61 -0.73 -7.23
C ALA A 296 -0.75 0.75 -6.84
N TYR A 297 -0.77 1.66 -7.80
CA TYR A 297 -0.88 3.11 -7.56
C TYR A 297 -2.32 3.60 -7.56
N ASN A 298 -3.27 2.79 -8.05
CA ASN A 298 -4.68 3.14 -8.13
C ASN A 298 -5.46 2.53 -6.94
N ARG A 299 -6.46 3.26 -6.43
CA ARG A 299 -7.44 2.66 -5.53
C ARG A 299 -8.23 1.57 -6.28
N PRO A 300 -8.41 0.37 -5.71
CA PRO A 300 -9.37 -0.59 -6.24
C PRO A 300 -10.79 -0.04 -6.16
N LEU A 301 -11.51 -0.04 -7.29
CA LEU A 301 -12.88 0.44 -7.36
C LEU A 301 -13.79 -0.27 -6.35
N ASN A 302 -14.80 0.45 -5.85
CA ASN A 302 -15.77 -0.06 -4.87
C ASN A 302 -15.12 -0.60 -3.58
N THR A 303 -14.01 0.02 -3.14
CA THR A 303 -13.39 -0.26 -1.84
C THR A 303 -13.26 1.00 -0.99
N LEU A 304 -13.57 0.89 0.31
CA LEU A 304 -13.36 1.99 1.26
C LEU A 304 -11.86 2.17 1.52
N GLN A 305 -11.32 3.35 1.19
CA GLN A 305 -9.97 3.77 1.60
C GLN A 305 -10.03 5.05 2.43
N ASN A 306 -9.07 5.24 3.32
CA ASN A 306 -8.92 6.50 4.06
C ASN A 306 -8.06 7.46 3.23
N ARG A 307 -8.62 8.61 2.81
CA ARG A 307 -7.86 9.61 2.01
C ARG A 307 -6.76 10.34 2.79
N LEU A 308 -6.67 10.15 4.11
CA LEU A 308 -5.55 10.61 4.93
C LEU A 308 -4.41 9.58 5.05
N GLN A 309 -4.60 8.35 4.56
CA GLN A 309 -3.49 7.39 4.47
C GLN A 309 -2.64 7.69 3.24
N PRO A 310 -1.30 7.76 3.37
CA PRO A 310 -0.42 8.04 2.24
C PRO A 310 -0.50 6.91 1.22
N SER A 311 -0.57 7.27 -0.06
CA SER A 311 -0.66 6.34 -1.18
C SER A 311 0.62 5.51 -1.34
N VAL A 312 0.66 4.62 -2.34
CA VAL A 312 1.92 3.96 -2.71
C VAL A 312 2.93 4.98 -3.23
N SER A 313 2.51 5.97 -4.03
CA SER A 313 3.39 7.03 -4.54
C SER A 313 3.92 7.98 -3.46
N ASP A 314 3.17 8.21 -2.38
CA ASP A 314 3.65 9.09 -1.29
C ASP A 314 4.68 8.40 -0.39
N ARG A 315 4.56 7.07 -0.23
CA ARG A 315 5.48 6.27 0.60
C ARG A 315 6.71 5.77 -0.16
N TYR A 316 6.53 5.49 -1.44
CA TYR A 316 7.54 4.98 -2.36
C TYR A 316 7.48 5.83 -3.64
N PRO A 317 7.99 7.09 -3.59
CA PRO A 317 7.96 7.99 -4.72
C PRO A 317 8.83 7.48 -5.87
N PHE A 318 8.49 7.91 -7.10
CA PHE A 318 9.29 7.60 -8.27
C PHE A 318 10.67 8.26 -8.19
N PRO A 319 11.75 7.61 -8.67
CA PRO A 319 13.08 8.20 -8.66
C PRO A 319 13.13 9.51 -9.46
N SER A 320 13.97 10.46 -9.03
CA SER A 320 14.24 11.65 -9.85
C SER A 320 15.16 11.34 -11.03
N LEU A 321 14.90 11.96 -12.17
CA LEU A 321 15.76 11.98 -13.36
C LEU A 321 16.72 13.20 -13.39
N GLY A 322 16.66 14.08 -12.40
CA GLY A 322 17.52 15.26 -12.34
C GLY A 322 17.43 16.03 -11.02
N GLU A 323 18.05 17.20 -10.98
CA GLU A 323 17.94 18.12 -9.85
C GLU A 323 16.61 18.90 -9.89
N ALA A 324 16.07 19.23 -8.73
CA ALA A 324 14.87 20.05 -8.61
C ALA A 324 15.16 21.50 -9.04
N LYS A 325 14.35 22.07 -9.93
CA LYS A 325 14.46 23.46 -10.40
C LYS A 325 13.10 24.15 -10.26
N GLY A 326 13.05 25.24 -9.50
CA GLY A 326 11.78 25.97 -9.25
C GLY A 326 10.71 25.18 -8.49
N GLY A 327 11.06 24.07 -7.84
CA GLY A 327 10.10 23.14 -7.23
C GLY A 327 9.62 22.03 -8.18
N PHE A 328 9.93 22.11 -9.47
CA PHE A 328 9.74 21.02 -10.43
C PHE A 328 10.87 20.01 -10.33
N THR A 329 10.53 18.72 -10.28
CA THR A 329 11.49 17.61 -10.25
C THR A 329 11.06 16.54 -11.24
N PRO A 330 11.78 16.33 -12.36
CA PRO A 330 11.39 15.35 -13.36
C PRO A 330 11.57 13.94 -12.82
N SER A 331 10.57 13.07 -12.98
CA SER A 331 10.52 11.76 -12.32
C SER A 331 10.48 10.58 -13.28
N LEU A 332 11.08 9.47 -12.88
CA LEU A 332 11.04 8.20 -13.60
C LEU A 332 9.75 7.44 -13.23
N ALA A 333 8.61 7.98 -13.68
CA ALA A 333 7.27 7.49 -13.38
C ALA A 333 6.90 6.16 -14.08
N LEU A 334 7.85 5.22 -14.20
CA LEU A 334 7.69 3.98 -14.94
C LEU A 334 6.78 2.99 -14.19
N VAL A 335 5.82 2.43 -14.91
CA VAL A 335 4.82 1.47 -14.42
C VAL A 335 4.63 0.33 -15.41
N MET A 336 4.14 -0.81 -14.91
CA MET A 336 3.69 -1.94 -15.73
C MET A 336 2.21 -1.81 -16.09
N VAL A 337 1.88 -1.76 -17.39
CA VAL A 337 0.51 -1.76 -17.92
C VAL A 337 0.33 -2.99 -18.80
N GLY A 338 -0.33 -4.02 -18.25
CA GLY A 338 -0.27 -5.37 -18.83
C GLY A 338 1.16 -5.87 -18.88
N ASP A 339 1.59 -6.41 -20.02
CA ASP A 339 2.97 -6.84 -20.26
C ASP A 339 3.91 -5.70 -20.73
N ASN A 340 3.45 -4.44 -20.80
CA ASN A 340 4.22 -3.32 -21.32
C ASN A 340 4.77 -2.41 -20.20
N PHE A 341 6.01 -1.95 -20.38
CA PHE A 341 6.56 -0.78 -19.70
C PHE A 341 5.92 0.50 -20.28
N GLN A 342 5.47 1.41 -19.43
CA GLN A 342 4.94 2.73 -19.79
C GLN A 342 5.32 3.76 -18.71
N LEU A 343 5.56 5.02 -19.07
CA LEU A 343 5.59 6.09 -18.07
C LEU A 343 4.16 6.52 -17.74
N LYS A 344 3.85 6.68 -16.45
CA LYS A 344 2.57 7.23 -15.97
C LYS A 344 2.49 8.70 -16.39
N GLN A 345 1.60 8.98 -17.34
CA GLN A 345 1.37 10.33 -17.84
C GLN A 345 0.62 11.18 -16.81
N GLN A 346 1.02 12.45 -16.70
CA GLN A 346 0.38 13.47 -15.87
C GLN A 346 0.31 14.76 -16.69
N GLY A 347 -0.86 15.39 -16.79
CA GLY A 347 -1.04 16.59 -17.63
C GLY A 347 -0.59 16.36 -19.08
N LEU A 348 0.33 17.20 -19.57
CA LEU A 348 0.91 17.13 -20.91
C LEU A 348 2.11 16.17 -21.04
N ASP A 349 2.52 15.47 -19.97
CA ASP A 349 3.67 14.57 -20.00
C ASP A 349 3.53 13.54 -21.12
N TYR A 350 4.58 13.40 -21.92
CA TYR A 350 4.66 12.38 -22.96
C TYR A 350 6.08 11.88 -23.15
N ASN A 351 6.17 10.71 -23.76
CA ASN A 351 7.42 10.02 -23.97
C ASN A 351 7.31 9.12 -25.18
N PHE A 352 8.47 8.69 -25.64
CA PHE A 352 8.58 7.59 -26.58
C PHE A 352 9.76 6.70 -26.18
N MET A 353 9.56 5.39 -26.34
CA MET A 353 10.54 4.40 -25.93
C MET A 353 10.74 3.32 -26.99
N VAL A 354 11.96 2.78 -27.03
CA VAL A 354 12.35 1.72 -27.96
C VAL A 354 13.25 0.71 -27.27
N ASN A 355 12.98 -0.58 -27.51
CA ASN A 355 13.87 -1.67 -27.12
C ASN A 355 15.08 -1.66 -28.06
N VAL A 356 16.28 -1.37 -27.53
CA VAL A 356 17.53 -1.32 -28.30
C VAL A 356 18.30 -2.64 -28.27
N GLY A 357 17.69 -3.72 -27.77
CA GLY A 357 18.29 -5.05 -27.68
C GLY A 357 19.12 -5.24 -26.41
N ASP A 358 20.11 -6.12 -26.47
CA ASP A 358 21.00 -6.42 -25.34
C ASP A 358 22.25 -5.53 -25.35
N ILE A 359 22.08 -4.27 -24.93
CA ILE A 359 23.18 -3.29 -24.83
C ILE A 359 23.34 -2.87 -23.36
N PRO A 360 24.46 -3.17 -22.68
CA PRO A 360 24.71 -2.72 -21.30
C PRO A 360 24.62 -1.19 -21.15
N LEU A 361 24.05 -0.71 -20.03
CA LEU A 361 23.78 0.72 -19.78
C LEU A 361 25.07 1.57 -19.71
N GLU A 362 26.19 0.93 -19.42
CA GLU A 362 27.53 1.51 -19.38
C GLU A 362 28.04 1.88 -20.78
N LYS A 363 27.65 1.12 -21.82
CA LYS A 363 28.04 1.35 -23.21
C LYS A 363 27.23 2.46 -23.90
N LEU A 364 26.18 2.97 -23.27
CA LEU A 364 25.38 4.07 -23.78
C LEU A 364 26.00 5.41 -23.37
N ASP A 365 26.12 6.32 -24.34
CA ASP A 365 26.67 7.66 -24.18
C ASP A 365 25.65 8.73 -24.63
N ALA A 366 25.91 10.00 -24.30
CA ALA A 366 25.03 11.12 -24.66
C ALA A 366 24.83 11.27 -26.18
N LYS A 367 25.77 10.77 -27.00
CA LYS A 367 25.70 10.79 -28.47
C LYS A 367 25.04 9.53 -29.06
N LEU A 368 24.68 8.55 -28.23
CA LEU A 368 24.01 7.30 -28.59
C LEU A 368 24.72 6.55 -29.74
N GLN A 369 26.05 6.46 -29.72
CA GLN A 369 26.83 5.96 -30.86
C GLN A 369 26.59 4.47 -31.18
N VAL A 370 26.26 3.68 -30.16
CA VAL A 370 25.98 2.23 -30.27
C VAL A 370 24.56 1.95 -30.80
N ILE A 371 23.70 2.98 -30.86
CA ILE A 371 22.32 2.88 -31.31
C ILE A 371 22.23 3.04 -32.84
N SER A 372 21.22 2.45 -33.48
CA SER A 372 21.00 2.57 -34.93
C SER A 372 21.02 4.05 -35.37
N PRO A 373 21.63 4.40 -36.53
CA PRO A 373 21.72 5.79 -36.98
C PRO A 373 20.36 6.49 -37.11
N GLN A 374 19.31 5.74 -37.47
CA GLN A 374 17.94 6.26 -37.61
C GLN A 374 17.34 6.58 -36.24
N THR A 375 17.36 5.62 -35.31
CA THR A 375 16.88 5.79 -33.93
C THR A 375 17.65 6.91 -33.23
N ARG A 376 18.99 6.95 -33.35
CA ARG A 376 19.83 8.04 -32.84
C ARG A 376 19.41 9.41 -33.36
N LYS A 377 19.22 9.54 -34.68
CA LYS A 377 18.80 10.81 -35.31
C LYS A 377 17.43 11.27 -34.78
N PHE A 378 16.49 10.34 -34.62
CA PHE A 378 15.18 10.65 -34.06
C PHE A 378 15.28 11.12 -32.60
N PHE A 379 15.94 10.35 -31.73
CA PHE A 379 16.05 10.66 -30.30
C PHE A 379 16.79 11.96 -30.02
N LEU A 380 17.84 12.32 -30.79
CA LEU A 380 18.60 13.55 -30.58
C LEU A 380 17.97 14.78 -31.26
N ASN A 381 17.32 14.62 -32.42
CA ASN A 381 16.88 15.77 -33.22
C ASN A 381 15.36 16.00 -33.22
N TYR A 382 14.56 15.14 -32.59
CA TYR A 382 13.13 15.41 -32.39
C TYR A 382 12.96 16.76 -31.66
N GLN A 383 12.01 17.57 -32.15
CA GLN A 383 11.65 18.85 -31.56
C GLN A 383 10.18 18.78 -31.12
N PRO A 384 9.86 19.05 -29.84
CA PRO A 384 8.48 19.12 -29.39
C PRO A 384 7.77 20.34 -29.98
N PRO A 385 6.44 20.25 -30.22
CA PRO A 385 5.64 21.43 -30.53
C PRO A 385 5.69 22.47 -29.39
N ASN A 386 5.60 23.76 -29.74
CA ASN A 386 5.60 24.90 -28.83
C ASN A 386 4.20 25.45 -28.52
N GLN A 387 3.15 24.80 -29.03
CA GLN A 387 1.74 25.15 -28.79
C GLN A 387 1.05 24.06 -27.98
N LEU A 388 0.24 24.45 -26.98
CA LEU A 388 -0.43 23.53 -26.05
C LEU A 388 -1.30 22.52 -26.79
N GLN A 389 -2.13 22.97 -27.73
CA GLN A 389 -3.00 22.07 -28.50
C GLN A 389 -2.21 21.08 -29.38
N ALA A 390 -1.06 21.51 -29.93
CA ALA A 390 -0.20 20.64 -30.72
C ALA A 390 0.50 19.59 -29.85
N LEU A 391 0.88 19.94 -28.61
CA LEU A 391 1.41 19.01 -27.61
C LEU A 391 0.39 17.94 -27.22
N GLU A 392 -0.88 18.29 -27.02
CA GLU A 392 -1.94 17.29 -26.75
C GLU A 392 -2.13 16.31 -27.93
N VAL A 393 -2.09 16.81 -29.17
CA VAL A 393 -2.20 15.98 -30.38
C VAL A 393 -1.01 15.02 -30.46
N GLU A 394 0.20 15.49 -30.20
CA GLU A 394 1.42 14.67 -30.28
C GLU A 394 1.52 13.67 -29.11
N GLN A 395 1.10 14.04 -27.89
CA GLN A 395 0.93 13.10 -26.77
C GLN A 395 0.00 11.95 -27.17
N ARG A 396 -1.17 12.24 -27.75
CA ARG A 396 -2.13 11.22 -28.22
C ARG A 396 -1.55 10.37 -29.34
N ARG A 397 -0.74 10.94 -30.22
CA ARG A 397 -0.06 10.21 -31.30
C ARG A 397 0.86 9.12 -30.75
N PHE A 398 1.70 9.45 -29.77
CA PHE A 398 2.61 8.47 -29.12
C PHE A 398 1.88 7.41 -28.28
N VAL A 399 0.77 7.76 -27.64
CA VAL A 399 -0.07 6.80 -26.88
C VAL A 399 -0.82 5.84 -27.80
N THR A 400 -1.40 6.34 -28.88
CA THR A 400 -2.29 5.54 -29.76
C THR A 400 -1.57 4.85 -30.92
N GLY A 401 -0.31 5.21 -31.21
CA GLY A 401 0.44 4.71 -32.37
C GLY A 401 -0.10 5.21 -33.73
N LYS A 402 -1.09 6.10 -33.73
CA LYS A 402 -1.68 6.63 -34.98
C LYS A 402 -0.65 7.45 -35.74
N ASN A 403 -0.62 7.30 -37.07
CA ASN A 403 0.25 8.04 -37.98
C ASN A 403 1.76 7.95 -37.61
N GLN A 404 2.19 6.78 -37.15
CA GLN A 404 3.58 6.48 -36.82
C GLN A 404 4.20 5.48 -37.82
N GLN A 405 4.67 6.01 -38.95
CA GLN A 405 5.58 5.30 -39.84
C GLN A 405 6.89 6.08 -39.94
N PHE A 406 7.75 5.97 -38.93
CA PHE A 406 9.11 6.48 -38.98
C PHE A 406 10.02 5.41 -39.57
N ASN A 407 10.22 5.44 -40.89
CA ASN A 407 11.13 4.54 -41.63
C ASN A 407 10.94 3.03 -41.29
N HIS A 408 9.69 2.56 -41.29
CA HIS A 408 9.30 1.18 -40.93
C HIS A 408 9.47 0.76 -39.46
N GLN A 409 9.80 1.70 -38.54
CA GLN A 409 9.68 1.48 -37.09
C GLN A 409 8.53 2.31 -36.50
N VAL A 410 7.80 1.68 -35.58
CA VAL A 410 6.74 2.32 -34.77
C VAL A 410 7.34 2.58 -33.38
N ILE A 411 7.39 3.85 -32.95
CA ILE A 411 7.99 4.24 -31.67
C ILE A 411 6.89 4.78 -30.75
N LEU A 412 6.47 3.94 -29.80
CA LEU A 412 5.30 4.16 -28.95
C LEU A 412 5.69 4.76 -27.58
N ALA A 413 4.69 5.28 -26.86
CA ALA A 413 4.80 5.65 -25.44
C ALA A 413 4.96 4.46 -24.46
N GLY A 414 5.09 3.24 -24.99
CA GLY A 414 5.24 2.00 -24.23
C GLY A 414 5.90 0.89 -25.05
N ALA A 415 6.58 -0.03 -24.38
CA ALA A 415 7.26 -1.16 -25.00
C ALA A 415 7.04 -2.46 -24.21
N LYS A 416 6.99 -3.59 -24.89
CA LYS A 416 6.85 -4.91 -24.27
C LYS A 416 7.97 -5.17 -23.28
N SER A 417 7.64 -5.64 -22.08
CA SER A 417 8.60 -5.97 -21.04
C SER A 417 9.35 -7.28 -21.35
N GLU A 418 10.67 -7.18 -21.42
CA GLU A 418 11.59 -8.29 -21.66
C GLU A 418 12.79 -8.14 -20.72
N LEU A 419 13.10 -9.20 -19.98
CA LEU A 419 14.23 -9.22 -19.04
C LEU A 419 15.56 -9.08 -19.81
N ASN A 420 16.53 -8.36 -19.24
CA ASN A 420 17.86 -8.15 -19.83
C ASN A 420 17.86 -7.46 -21.21
N ARG A 421 16.75 -6.83 -21.62
CA ARG A 421 16.72 -5.87 -22.73
C ARG A 421 16.91 -4.46 -22.21
N THR A 422 17.54 -3.63 -23.02
CA THR A 422 17.75 -2.23 -22.70
C THR A 422 16.77 -1.38 -23.50
N TYR A 423 16.14 -0.42 -22.83
CA TYR A 423 15.14 0.47 -23.38
C TYR A 423 15.72 1.88 -23.37
N LEU A 424 15.68 2.55 -24.52
CA LEU A 424 16.01 3.96 -24.63
C LEU A 424 14.69 4.76 -24.60
N VAL A 425 14.64 5.80 -23.78
CA VAL A 425 13.45 6.65 -23.57
C VAL A 425 13.84 8.11 -23.69
N ARG A 426 13.02 8.91 -24.38
CA ARG A 426 13.02 10.37 -24.25
C ARG A 426 11.71 10.77 -23.59
N SER A 427 11.81 11.43 -22.45
CA SER A 427 10.66 11.87 -21.65
C SER A 427 10.61 13.40 -21.67
N LEU A 428 9.45 13.92 -22.02
CA LEU A 428 9.13 15.33 -21.94
C LEU A 428 8.08 15.50 -20.85
N GLN A 429 8.43 16.27 -19.82
CA GLN A 429 7.58 16.47 -18.65
C GLN A 429 7.30 17.96 -18.47
N PHE A 430 6.06 18.30 -18.11
CA PHE A 430 5.54 19.66 -18.06
C PHE A 430 4.71 19.89 -16.78
N GLN A 431 5.12 20.86 -15.99
CA GLN A 431 4.33 21.38 -14.87
C GLN A 431 3.62 22.66 -15.31
N LEU A 432 2.35 22.51 -15.70
CA LEU A 432 1.47 23.62 -16.01
C LEU A 432 0.95 24.31 -14.73
N PRO A 433 0.72 25.64 -14.77
CA PRO A 433 -0.01 26.36 -13.73
C PRO A 433 -1.42 25.80 -13.48
N GLU A 434 -1.82 25.69 -12.21
CA GLU A 434 -3.13 25.12 -11.81
C GLU A 434 -4.32 25.89 -12.41
N ILE A 435 -4.18 27.21 -12.61
CA ILE A 435 -5.21 28.05 -13.25
C ILE A 435 -5.53 27.59 -14.69
N ILE A 436 -4.53 27.13 -15.45
CA ILE A 436 -4.68 26.63 -16.83
C ILE A 436 -5.27 25.22 -16.82
N VAL A 437 -4.81 24.35 -15.90
CA VAL A 437 -5.29 22.97 -15.75
C VAL A 437 -6.76 22.92 -15.30
N THR A 438 -7.15 23.80 -14.37
CA THR A 438 -8.53 23.88 -13.86
C THR A 438 -9.46 24.73 -14.72
N GLY A 439 -8.90 25.63 -15.55
CA GLY A 439 -9.65 26.54 -16.40
C GLY A 439 -10.52 27.54 -15.64
N GLN A 440 -10.18 27.84 -14.37
CA GLN A 440 -10.87 28.82 -13.52
C GLN A 440 -10.55 30.26 -13.93
N PRO A 441 -11.49 31.21 -13.76
CA PRO A 441 -11.23 32.62 -14.02
C PRO A 441 -10.30 33.24 -12.96
N LEU A 442 -9.46 34.18 -13.38
CA LEU A 442 -8.49 34.88 -12.56
C LEU A 442 -9.16 35.88 -11.61
N THR A 443 -8.97 35.71 -10.31
CA THR A 443 -9.38 36.72 -9.33
C THR A 443 -8.62 38.05 -9.52
N PRO A 444 -9.19 39.21 -9.14
CA PRO A 444 -8.52 40.51 -9.31
C PRO A 444 -7.11 40.56 -8.71
N ALA A 445 -6.88 39.93 -7.55
CA ALA A 445 -5.56 39.86 -6.92
C ALA A 445 -4.54 39.02 -7.71
N GLN A 446 -4.99 37.96 -8.38
CA GLN A 446 -4.16 37.13 -9.25
C GLN A 446 -3.77 37.85 -10.54
N ARG A 447 -4.64 38.71 -11.09
CA ARG A 447 -4.34 39.51 -12.30
C ARG A 447 -3.13 40.44 -12.13
N HIS A 448 -2.79 40.84 -10.90
CA HIS A 448 -1.57 41.62 -10.61
C HIS A 448 -0.28 40.79 -10.60
N HIS A 449 -0.37 39.45 -10.67
CA HIS A 449 0.76 38.53 -10.59
C HIS A 449 0.82 37.59 -11.82
N LEU A 450 0.32 38.05 -12.98
CA LEU A 450 0.22 37.25 -14.22
C LEU A 450 1.57 36.62 -14.62
N ASP A 451 2.66 37.38 -14.59
CA ASP A 451 4.00 36.91 -14.95
C ASP A 451 4.48 35.74 -14.09
N GLN A 452 4.02 35.64 -12.84
CA GLN A 452 4.30 34.51 -11.94
C GLN A 452 3.36 33.33 -12.22
N LEU A 453 2.09 33.60 -12.53
CA LEU A 453 1.08 32.59 -12.86
C LEU A 453 1.29 31.95 -14.24
N GLN A 454 2.08 32.57 -15.12
CA GLN A 454 2.51 32.02 -16.41
C GLN A 454 3.81 31.22 -16.32
N GLN A 455 4.51 31.20 -15.18
CA GLN A 455 5.74 30.41 -15.04
C GLN A 455 5.44 28.91 -15.14
N MET A 456 5.91 28.31 -16.24
CA MET A 456 5.88 26.88 -16.46
C MET A 456 7.27 26.29 -16.19
N HIS A 457 7.30 25.06 -15.68
CA HIS A 457 8.52 24.27 -15.62
C HIS A 457 8.40 23.05 -16.53
N SER A 458 9.51 22.69 -17.18
CA SER A 458 9.55 21.54 -18.08
C SER A 458 10.95 20.91 -18.11
N SER A 459 11.02 19.71 -18.65
CA SER A 459 12.29 19.02 -18.93
C SER A 459 12.18 18.14 -20.16
N ASP A 460 13.30 17.97 -20.84
CA ASP A 460 13.48 16.98 -21.90
C ASP A 460 14.70 16.12 -21.58
N ILE A 461 14.47 14.85 -21.24
CA ILE A 461 15.51 13.96 -20.71
C ILE A 461 15.54 12.67 -21.53
N ILE A 462 16.73 12.33 -22.04
CA ILE A 462 17.04 11.02 -22.62
C ILE A 462 17.68 10.17 -21.54
N PHE A 463 17.04 9.05 -21.23
CA PHE A 463 17.57 8.05 -20.30
C PHE A 463 17.42 6.65 -20.90
N ALA A 464 18.15 5.69 -20.33
CA ALA A 464 17.97 4.28 -20.62
C ALA A 464 17.70 3.50 -19.35
N PHE A 465 16.92 2.42 -19.46
CA PHE A 465 16.68 1.48 -18.37
C PHE A 465 16.78 0.03 -18.84
N ARG A 466 17.06 -0.88 -17.91
CA ARG A 466 17.21 -2.32 -18.15
C ARG A 466 16.60 -3.10 -16.98
N PRO A 467 15.51 -3.86 -17.16
CA PRO A 467 15.05 -4.83 -16.17
C PRO A 467 16.08 -5.94 -15.97
N VAL A 468 16.49 -6.13 -14.72
CA VAL A 468 17.50 -7.11 -14.29
C VAL A 468 16.91 -8.25 -13.47
N ARG A 469 15.72 -8.08 -12.87
CA ARG A 469 14.98 -9.13 -12.16
C ARG A 469 13.47 -8.98 -12.42
N ARG A 470 12.77 -10.08 -12.65
CA ARG A 470 11.30 -10.16 -12.56
C ARG A 470 10.93 -10.87 -11.27
N ARG A 471 9.97 -10.33 -10.51
CA ARG A 471 9.43 -10.94 -9.28
C ARG A 471 8.16 -11.74 -9.58
N SER A 472 7.77 -12.59 -8.62
CA SER A 472 6.57 -13.45 -8.70
C SER A 472 5.24 -12.70 -8.70
N ASP A 473 5.24 -11.43 -8.28
CA ASP A 473 4.09 -10.50 -8.36
C ASP A 473 3.96 -9.80 -9.72
N GLY A 474 4.87 -10.08 -10.67
CA GLY A 474 4.93 -9.43 -11.98
C GLY A 474 5.68 -8.09 -11.99
N SER A 475 6.15 -7.59 -10.84
CA SER A 475 6.99 -6.39 -10.79
C SER A 475 8.41 -6.67 -11.30
N TYR A 476 9.10 -5.61 -11.73
CA TYR A 476 10.50 -5.69 -12.18
C TYR A 476 11.40 -4.83 -11.31
N THR A 477 12.61 -5.31 -11.02
CA THR A 477 13.72 -4.42 -10.63
C THR A 477 14.42 -3.96 -11.90
N VAL A 478 14.55 -2.64 -12.06
CA VAL A 478 15.24 -2.03 -13.20
C VAL A 478 16.44 -1.22 -12.73
N LEU A 479 17.53 -1.31 -13.47
CA LEU A 479 18.60 -0.31 -13.45
C LEU A 479 18.27 0.79 -14.45
N TRP A 480 18.65 2.03 -14.17
CA TRP A 480 18.48 3.15 -15.09
C TRP A 480 19.65 4.11 -15.06
N ARG A 481 19.80 4.88 -16.14
CA ARG A 481 20.84 5.90 -16.32
C ARG A 481 20.34 7.03 -17.20
N VAL A 482 20.50 8.29 -16.77
CA VAL A 482 20.31 9.45 -17.65
C VAL A 482 21.51 9.58 -18.58
N LEU A 483 21.24 9.73 -19.87
CA LEU A 483 22.25 9.79 -20.92
C LEU A 483 22.45 11.23 -21.42
N ASN A 484 21.38 12.01 -21.53
CA ASN A 484 21.43 13.40 -21.97
C ASN A 484 20.25 14.21 -21.39
N GLN A 485 20.47 15.50 -21.18
CA GLN A 485 19.43 16.48 -20.85
C GLN A 485 19.42 17.52 -21.98
N LEU A 486 18.28 17.69 -22.64
CA LEU A 486 18.10 18.60 -23.76
C LEU A 486 17.49 19.93 -23.27
N PRO A 487 17.51 21.00 -24.09
CA PRO A 487 16.85 22.26 -23.74
C PRO A 487 15.39 22.05 -23.36
N ALA A 488 14.96 22.67 -22.25
CA ALA A 488 13.63 22.49 -21.70
C ALA A 488 12.58 23.12 -22.65
N PRO A 489 11.54 22.37 -23.07
CA PRO A 489 10.55 22.84 -24.04
C PRO A 489 9.68 23.95 -23.46
N GLN A 490 9.41 24.97 -24.26
CA GLN A 490 8.54 26.08 -23.90
C GLN A 490 7.17 25.93 -24.57
N ILE A 491 6.15 26.52 -23.95
CA ILE A 491 4.81 26.63 -24.53
C ILE A 491 4.52 28.13 -24.69
N GLU A 492 4.43 28.59 -25.92
CA GLU A 492 4.35 30.02 -26.26
C GLU A 492 2.92 30.57 -26.14
N ASP A 493 1.90 29.71 -26.26
CA ASP A 493 0.49 30.10 -26.34
C ASP A 493 -0.26 30.03 -24.99
N LEU A 494 0.42 29.83 -23.85
CA LEU A 494 -0.20 29.64 -22.52
C LEU A 494 -1.15 30.77 -22.10
N GLU A 495 -0.84 32.02 -22.48
CA GLU A 495 -1.67 33.19 -22.18
C GLU A 495 -3.09 33.09 -22.75
N ASN A 496 -3.27 32.43 -23.89
CA ASN A 496 -4.56 32.28 -24.57
C ASN A 496 -5.56 31.39 -23.80
N TYR A 497 -5.09 30.66 -22.80
CA TYR A 497 -5.92 29.77 -21.97
C TYR A 497 -6.29 30.39 -20.61
N LEU A 498 -5.81 31.60 -20.32
CA LEU A 498 -6.21 32.36 -19.13
C LEU A 498 -7.59 32.98 -19.34
N LYS A 499 -8.50 32.75 -18.39
CA LYS A 499 -9.82 33.40 -18.35
C LYS A 499 -9.77 34.53 -17.34
N PHE A 500 -10.25 35.71 -17.75
CA PHE A 500 -10.31 36.90 -16.89
C PHE A 500 -11.66 36.98 -16.17
#